data_AF-A0A958VV34-F1
#
_entry.id   AF-A0A958VV34-F1
#
_cell.length_a   1.000
_cell.length_b   1.000
_cell.length_c   1.000
_cell.angle_alpha   90.00
_cell.angle_beta   90.00
_cell.angle_gamma   90.00
#
_symmetry.space_group_name_H-M   'P 1'
#
loop_
_entity.id
_entity.type
_entity.pdbx_description
1 polymer ?
#
loop_
_entity_poly.entity_id
_entity_poly.type
_entity_poly.pdbx_seq_one_letter_code
_entity_poly.pdbx_strand_id
1 'polypeptide(L)'
;MYRRVKDTVVFCSLIAIGMSCTEPKEMSSIDPVNWNKRTVGHPLPDSLTSGETYLSVYSEIYSRTEHQTHALTVTVSMRNTDPVDSVFITKAEYFDTQGKPIRIYFEKAIYLAPLETVEIVIDEKDREGGTGGNFLFDWSIPTTASEPYFEGVMISTSGQQGISFTTQGKRVR
;
A
#
# COMPACT_ATOMS: atom_id res chain seq x y z
N MET A 1 -75.80 -28.39 10.07
CA MET A 1 -75.12 -29.29 9.13
C MET A 1 -75.22 -28.70 7.72
N TYR A 2 -74.24 -27.88 7.31
CA TYR A 2 -73.84 -27.73 5.90
C TYR A 2 -72.50 -27.01 5.85
N ARG A 3 -71.53 -27.68 5.25
CA ARG A 3 -70.10 -27.37 5.19
C ARG A 3 -69.86 -26.52 3.94
N ARG A 4 -69.17 -25.38 4.05
CA ARG A 4 -68.65 -24.67 2.87
C ARG A 4 -67.21 -24.24 3.12
N VAL A 5 -66.34 -24.99 2.45
CA VAL A 5 -64.91 -24.78 2.29
C VAL A 5 -64.70 -23.43 1.60
N LYS A 6 -63.81 -22.59 2.13
CA LYS A 6 -63.25 -21.43 1.42
C LYS A 6 -61.76 -21.35 1.75
N ASP A 7 -61.00 -21.98 0.87
CA ASP A 7 -59.78 -21.47 0.23
C ASP A 7 -58.77 -20.75 1.13
N THR A 8 -57.80 -21.54 1.58
CA THR A 8 -56.54 -21.10 2.15
C THR A 8 -55.73 -20.36 1.07
N VAL A 9 -55.72 -19.03 1.11
CA VAL A 9 -54.80 -18.21 0.29
C VAL A 9 -53.43 -18.26 0.96
N VAL A 10 -52.55 -19.14 0.47
CA VAL A 10 -51.13 -19.17 0.83
C VAL A 10 -50.44 -18.05 0.06
N PHE A 11 -50.11 -16.95 0.74
CA PHE A 11 -49.30 -15.87 0.21
C PHE A 11 -47.82 -16.30 0.30
N CYS A 12 -47.27 -16.87 -0.78
CA CYS A 12 -45.84 -17.15 -0.90
C CYS A 12 -45.07 -15.82 -1.04
N SER A 13 -44.60 -15.30 0.08
CA SER A 13 -43.63 -14.20 0.13
C SER A 13 -42.28 -14.70 -0.40
N LEU A 14 -42.01 -14.49 -1.68
CA LEU A 14 -40.69 -14.66 -2.29
C LEU A 14 -39.73 -13.62 -1.70
N ILE A 15 -38.95 -14.02 -0.70
CA ILE A 15 -37.84 -13.24 -0.16
C ILE A 15 -36.74 -13.23 -1.22
N ALA A 16 -36.66 -12.13 -1.99
CA ALA A 16 -35.55 -11.86 -2.89
C ALA A 16 -34.31 -11.56 -2.04
N ILE A 17 -33.44 -12.57 -1.88
CA ILE A 17 -32.11 -12.39 -1.30
C ILE A 17 -31.30 -11.59 -2.30
N GLY A 18 -31.18 -10.29 -2.07
CA GLY A 18 -30.25 -9.43 -2.79
C GLY A 18 -28.83 -9.92 -2.51
N MET A 19 -28.20 -10.55 -3.50
CA MET A 19 -26.76 -10.70 -3.53
C MET A 19 -26.16 -9.31 -3.63
N SER A 20 -25.78 -8.75 -2.48
CA SER A 20 -24.91 -7.58 -2.43
C SER A 20 -23.53 -8.01 -2.92
N CYS A 21 -23.32 -7.97 -4.23
CA CYS A 21 -21.98 -7.92 -4.80
C CYS A 21 -21.36 -6.60 -4.36
N THR A 22 -20.55 -6.66 -3.30
CA THR A 22 -19.58 -5.60 -3.02
C THR A 22 -18.56 -5.64 -4.15
N GLU A 23 -18.68 -4.72 -5.12
CA GLU A 23 -17.59 -4.44 -6.04
C GLU A 23 -16.34 -4.07 -5.21
N PRO A 24 -15.18 -4.68 -5.48
CA PRO A 24 -13.95 -4.27 -4.83
C PRO A 24 -13.72 -2.80 -5.18
N LYS A 25 -13.78 -1.95 -4.15
CA LYS A 25 -13.54 -0.52 -4.27
C LYS A 25 -12.11 -0.35 -4.77
N GLU A 26 -11.94 0.06 -6.03
CA GLU A 26 -10.63 0.52 -6.52
C GLU A 26 -10.25 1.73 -5.66
N MET A 27 -9.40 1.47 -4.68
CA MET A 27 -8.85 2.52 -3.85
C MET A 27 -7.76 3.17 -4.67
N SER A 28 -8.14 4.31 -5.23
CA SER A 28 -7.29 5.29 -5.91
C SER A 28 -6.10 5.66 -5.02
N SER A 29 -5.06 4.83 -5.03
CA SER A 29 -3.70 5.34 -5.10
C SER A 29 -3.55 5.91 -6.50
N ILE A 30 -3.16 7.17 -6.63
CA ILE A 30 -2.59 7.63 -7.89
C ILE A 30 -1.33 6.80 -8.04
N ASP A 31 -1.38 5.76 -8.87
CA ASP A 31 -0.22 4.93 -9.18
C ASP A 31 0.30 5.40 -10.55
N PRO A 32 1.08 6.52 -10.60
CA PRO A 32 1.59 7.02 -11.86
C PRO A 32 2.70 6.11 -12.41
N VAL A 33 3.18 5.16 -11.60
CA VAL A 33 4.26 4.26 -11.95
C VAL A 33 3.70 3.04 -12.66
N ASN A 34 3.93 2.98 -13.97
CA ASN A 34 3.65 1.77 -14.72
C ASN A 34 4.70 0.69 -14.38
N TRP A 35 4.41 -0.14 -13.37
CA TRP A 35 5.27 -1.23 -12.90
C TRP A 35 5.67 -2.19 -14.01
N ASN A 36 4.79 -2.42 -15.00
CA ASN A 36 5.07 -3.32 -16.11
C ASN A 36 6.26 -2.85 -16.96
N LYS A 37 6.49 -1.55 -17.10
CA LYS A 37 7.65 -1.01 -17.85
C LYS A 37 8.98 -1.24 -17.12
N ARG A 38 8.95 -1.41 -15.80
CA ARG A 38 10.12 -1.58 -14.94
C ARG A 38 10.38 -3.05 -14.58
N THR A 39 9.39 -3.90 -14.84
CA THR A 39 9.45 -5.33 -14.54
C THR A 39 10.61 -5.96 -15.28
N VAL A 40 11.46 -6.68 -14.55
CA VAL A 40 12.55 -7.46 -15.14
C VAL A 40 11.93 -8.67 -15.86
N GLY A 41 12.16 -8.76 -17.17
CA GLY A 41 11.61 -9.82 -18.02
C GLY A 41 12.30 -11.18 -17.91
N HIS A 42 13.28 -11.31 -17.03
CA HIS A 42 14.14 -12.49 -16.87
C HIS A 42 14.40 -12.74 -15.39
N PRO A 43 14.75 -13.97 -14.99
CA PRO A 43 15.18 -14.26 -13.62
C PRO A 43 16.37 -13.38 -13.21
N LEU A 44 16.38 -12.92 -11.97
CA LEU A 44 17.52 -12.21 -11.41
C LEU A 44 18.72 -13.17 -11.26
N PRO A 45 19.96 -12.68 -11.43
CA PRO A 45 21.16 -13.51 -11.23
C PRO A 45 21.26 -14.06 -9.80
N ASP A 46 21.73 -15.31 -9.67
CA ASP A 46 21.96 -15.95 -8.35
C ASP A 46 23.07 -15.29 -7.52
N SER A 47 23.89 -14.43 -8.14
CA SER A 47 25.00 -13.73 -7.49
C SER A 47 24.58 -12.48 -6.71
N LEU A 48 23.31 -12.07 -6.77
CA LEU A 48 22.84 -10.88 -6.06
C LEU A 48 22.76 -11.16 -4.55
N THR A 49 22.99 -10.11 -3.76
CA THR A 49 22.72 -10.12 -2.32
C THR A 49 21.33 -9.56 -2.08
N SER A 50 20.53 -10.26 -1.27
CA SER A 50 19.19 -9.82 -0.90
C SER A 50 19.18 -9.16 0.48
N GLY A 51 18.19 -8.31 0.69
CA GLY A 51 17.90 -7.69 1.96
C GLY A 51 16.43 -7.30 2.08
N GLU A 52 16.04 -6.90 3.29
CA GLU A 52 14.68 -6.49 3.60
C GLU A 52 14.72 -5.17 4.37
N THR A 53 13.86 -4.23 4.01
CA THR A 53 13.77 -2.92 4.66
C THR A 53 12.36 -2.57 5.06
N TYR A 54 12.21 -2.20 6.33
CA TYR A 54 10.96 -1.74 6.91
C TYR A 54 10.89 -0.21 6.88
N LEU A 55 9.77 0.35 6.43
CA LEU A 55 9.52 1.79 6.45
C LEU A 55 8.19 2.08 7.15
N SER A 56 8.22 2.85 8.24
CA SER A 56 6.98 3.33 8.87
C SER A 56 6.30 4.40 8.00
N VAL A 57 4.98 4.33 7.87
CA VAL A 57 4.19 5.34 7.20
C VAL A 57 2.88 5.64 7.94
N TYR A 58 2.36 6.84 7.76
CA TYR A 58 1.22 7.33 8.53
C TYR A 58 0.22 7.95 7.56
N SER A 59 -0.90 7.26 7.29
CA SER A 59 -2.04 7.87 6.59
C SER A 59 -2.84 8.79 7.50
N GLU A 60 -2.65 8.66 8.82
CA GLU A 60 -3.16 9.59 9.80
C GLU A 60 -2.25 9.72 11.02
N ILE A 61 -2.33 10.86 11.73
CA ILE A 61 -1.56 11.13 12.94
C ILE A 61 -2.44 11.72 14.04
N TYR A 62 -2.23 11.31 15.28
CA TYR A 62 -2.95 11.85 16.43
C TYR A 62 -2.68 13.34 16.63
N SER A 63 -3.70 14.06 17.07
CA SER A 63 -3.66 15.48 17.34
C SER A 63 -4.48 15.79 18.58
N ARG A 64 -3.88 16.49 19.52
CA ARG A 64 -4.45 16.91 20.83
C ARG A 64 -4.83 15.76 21.77
N THR A 65 -5.54 14.74 21.30
CA THR A 65 -6.03 13.59 22.09
C THR A 65 -5.98 12.29 21.26
N GLU A 66 -6.18 11.15 21.91
CA GLU A 66 -6.29 9.83 21.26
C GLU A 66 -7.56 9.65 20.41
N HIS A 67 -8.51 10.58 20.48
CA HIS A 67 -9.78 10.52 19.73
C HIS A 67 -9.79 11.40 18.49
N GLN A 68 -8.70 12.13 18.22
CA GLN A 68 -8.62 13.06 17.11
C GLN A 68 -7.35 12.78 16.31
N THR A 69 -7.52 12.59 15.00
CA THR A 69 -6.43 12.40 14.05
C THR A 69 -6.57 13.32 12.84
N HIS A 70 -5.45 13.63 12.20
CA HIS A 70 -5.40 14.31 10.89
C HIS A 70 -5.00 13.30 9.83
N ALA A 71 -5.72 13.30 8.71
CA ALA A 71 -5.33 12.50 7.54
C ALA A 71 -4.10 13.13 6.86
N LEU A 72 -3.28 12.29 6.23
CA LEU A 72 -2.02 12.67 5.60
C LEU A 72 -1.93 12.02 4.21
N THR A 73 -1.45 12.76 3.23
CA THR A 73 -0.91 12.17 1.99
C THR A 73 0.45 11.56 2.31
N VAL A 74 0.68 10.32 1.87
CA VAL A 74 1.96 9.62 2.04
C VAL A 74 2.65 9.50 0.69
N THR A 75 3.87 10.01 0.59
CA THR A 75 4.76 9.76 -0.54
C THR A 75 5.89 8.84 -0.08
N VAL A 76 5.95 7.64 -0.64
CA VAL A 76 6.99 6.66 -0.35
C VAL A 76 7.98 6.64 -1.49
N SER A 77 9.20 7.08 -1.23
CA SER A 77 10.31 7.11 -2.18
C SER A 77 11.19 5.87 -2.03
N MET A 78 11.38 5.14 -3.12
CA MET A 78 12.39 4.10 -3.28
C MET A 78 13.53 4.68 -4.13
N ARG A 79 14.73 4.81 -3.56
CA ARG A 79 15.87 5.45 -4.22
C ARG A 79 17.00 4.46 -4.43
N ASN A 80 17.51 4.38 -5.65
CA ASN A 80 18.85 3.85 -5.88
C ASN A 80 19.86 4.93 -5.50
N THR A 81 20.70 4.66 -4.50
CA THR A 81 21.78 5.58 -4.11
C THR A 81 23.10 5.29 -4.82
N ASP A 82 23.16 4.20 -5.57
CA ASP A 82 24.33 3.81 -6.33
C ASP A 82 24.46 4.64 -7.63
N PRO A 83 25.65 5.19 -7.92
CA PRO A 83 25.89 5.98 -9.12
C PRO A 83 26.21 5.16 -10.37
N VAL A 84 26.42 3.85 -10.25
CA VAL A 84 26.89 2.99 -11.35
C VAL A 84 25.94 1.83 -11.61
N ASP A 85 25.55 1.10 -10.57
CA ASP A 85 24.81 -0.15 -10.69
C ASP A 85 23.30 0.07 -10.49
N SER A 86 22.50 -0.68 -11.24
CA SER A 86 21.06 -0.78 -10.99
C SER A 86 20.78 -1.69 -9.81
N VAL A 87 19.76 -1.35 -9.03
CA VAL A 87 19.26 -2.18 -7.91
C VAL A 87 17.88 -2.72 -8.23
N PHE A 88 17.48 -3.81 -7.58
CA PHE A 88 16.20 -4.46 -7.83
C PHE A 88 15.33 -4.46 -6.58
N ILE A 89 14.10 -3.99 -6.70
CA ILE A 89 13.08 -4.14 -5.66
C ILE A 89 12.19 -5.30 -6.08
N THR A 90 12.16 -6.36 -5.28
CA THR A 90 11.46 -7.61 -5.61
C THR A 90 10.05 -7.62 -5.09
N LYS A 91 9.77 -6.88 -4.01
CA LYS A 91 8.42 -6.74 -3.43
C LYS A 91 8.26 -5.41 -2.70
N ALA A 92 7.07 -4.85 -2.78
CA ALA A 92 6.63 -3.73 -1.95
C ALA A 92 5.23 -4.03 -1.39
N GLU A 93 5.16 -4.31 -0.09
CA GLU A 93 3.91 -4.67 0.60
C GLU A 93 3.58 -3.65 1.69
N TYR A 94 2.33 -3.21 1.71
CA TYR A 94 1.81 -2.19 2.61
C TYR A 94 0.90 -2.82 3.67
N PHE A 95 1.12 -2.49 4.94
CA PHE A 95 0.43 -3.02 6.10
C PHE A 95 -0.27 -1.92 6.91
N ASP A 96 -1.37 -2.28 7.55
CA ASP A 96 -2.09 -1.40 8.47
C ASP A 96 -1.43 -1.34 9.85
N THR A 97 -2.01 -0.53 10.73
CA THR A 97 -1.56 -0.35 12.12
C THR A 97 -1.60 -1.65 12.94
N GLN A 98 -2.39 -2.65 12.53
CA GLN A 98 -2.45 -3.96 13.19
C GLN A 98 -1.45 -4.96 12.58
N GLY A 99 -0.70 -4.57 11.55
CA GLY A 99 0.23 -5.44 10.83
C GLY A 99 -0.46 -6.36 9.83
N LYS A 100 -1.70 -6.08 9.44
CA LYS A 100 -2.39 -6.84 8.39
C LYS A 100 -1.99 -6.28 7.02
N PRO A 101 -1.68 -7.14 6.03
CA PRO A 101 -1.40 -6.68 4.67
C PRO A 101 -2.64 -6.05 4.06
N ILE A 102 -2.47 -4.85 3.52
CA ILE A 102 -3.48 -4.06 2.83
C ILE A 102 -3.33 -4.24 1.32
N ARG A 103 -2.11 -4.00 0.79
CA ARG A 103 -1.83 -4.00 -0.66
C ARG A 103 -0.43 -4.49 -0.95
N ILE A 104 -0.28 -5.16 -2.08
CA ILE A 104 1.01 -5.44 -2.69
C ILE A 104 1.06 -4.63 -4.00
N TYR A 105 2.01 -3.71 -4.11
CA TYR A 105 2.12 -2.83 -5.27
C TYR A 105 2.72 -3.56 -6.47
N PHE A 106 3.69 -4.45 -6.21
CA PHE A 106 4.25 -5.34 -7.21
C PHE A 106 4.88 -6.57 -6.52
N GLU A 107 4.78 -7.71 -7.20
CA GLU A 107 5.42 -8.98 -6.81
C GLU A 107 6.47 -9.44 -7.84
N LYS A 108 6.57 -8.73 -8.96
CA LYS A 108 7.63 -8.96 -9.94
C LYS A 108 8.74 -7.96 -9.68
N ALA A 109 9.97 -8.43 -9.73
CA ALA A 109 11.13 -7.58 -9.56
C ALA A 109 11.10 -6.41 -10.55
N ILE A 110 11.26 -5.21 -10.02
CA ILE A 110 11.49 -3.98 -10.79
C ILE A 110 12.95 -3.57 -10.62
N TYR A 111 13.51 -2.90 -11.61
CA TYR A 111 14.81 -2.24 -11.45
C TYR A 111 14.64 -0.75 -11.15
N LEU A 112 15.61 -0.21 -10.40
CA LEU A 112 15.87 1.22 -10.27
C LEU A 112 17.22 1.49 -10.93
N ALA A 113 17.23 2.36 -11.95
CA ALA A 113 18.46 2.77 -12.60
C ALA A 113 19.39 3.53 -11.63
N PRO A 114 20.69 3.70 -11.93
CA PRO A 114 21.60 4.46 -11.09
C PRO A 114 21.03 5.85 -10.74
N LEU A 115 21.05 6.19 -9.46
CA LEU A 115 20.49 7.44 -8.91
C LEU A 115 18.98 7.67 -9.14
N GLU A 116 18.24 6.67 -9.64
CA GLU A 116 16.81 6.81 -9.88
C GLU A 116 15.99 6.79 -8.59
N THR A 117 14.91 7.57 -8.56
CA THR A 117 13.87 7.51 -7.54
C THR A 117 12.54 7.10 -8.16
N VAL A 118 11.84 6.17 -7.52
CA VAL A 118 10.47 5.75 -7.85
C VAL A 118 9.59 5.93 -6.63
N GLU A 119 8.38 6.45 -6.85
CA GLU A 119 7.49 6.84 -5.77
C GLU A 119 6.17 6.09 -5.81
N ILE A 120 5.65 5.77 -4.62
CA ILE A 120 4.26 5.36 -4.40
C ILE A 120 3.57 6.50 -3.66
N VAL A 121 2.40 6.93 -4.14
CA VAL A 121 1.61 7.98 -3.50
C VAL A 121 0.29 7.41 -2.98
N ILE A 122 0.06 7.56 -1.69
CA ILE A 122 -1.20 7.23 -1.01
C ILE A 122 -1.93 8.53 -0.73
N ASP A 123 -3.11 8.68 -1.34
CA ASP A 123 -3.95 9.88 -1.24
C ASP A 123 -4.38 10.15 0.21
N GLU A 124 -4.52 11.43 0.61
CA GLU A 124 -5.02 11.82 1.94
C GLU A 124 -6.36 11.17 2.34
N LYS A 125 -7.21 10.85 1.35
CA LYS A 125 -8.51 10.19 1.59
C LYS A 125 -8.39 8.72 1.98
N ASP A 126 -7.24 8.12 1.72
CA ASP A 126 -6.95 6.72 1.99
C ASP A 126 -6.37 6.58 3.40
N ARG A 127 -7.16 5.99 4.29
CA ARG A 127 -6.86 5.88 5.71
C ARG A 127 -6.53 4.45 6.14
N GLU A 128 -6.36 3.54 5.20
CA GLU A 128 -6.22 2.11 5.53
C GLU A 128 -4.95 1.80 6.33
N GLY A 129 -3.89 2.59 6.17
CA GLY A 129 -2.70 2.47 7.00
C GLY A 129 -2.91 2.79 8.48
N GLY A 130 -3.92 3.60 8.79
CA GLY A 130 -4.15 4.16 10.11
C GLY A 130 -2.96 4.98 10.64
N THR A 131 -2.78 4.95 11.96
CA THR A 131 -1.78 5.74 12.70
C THR A 131 -0.43 5.05 12.86
N GLY A 132 -0.21 3.90 12.23
CA GLY A 132 1.00 3.07 12.39
C GLY A 132 1.21 2.11 11.22
N GLY A 133 0.80 2.51 10.02
CA GLY A 133 1.03 1.72 8.81
C GLY A 133 2.52 1.57 8.50
N ASN A 134 2.85 0.64 7.62
CA ASN A 134 4.24 0.40 7.24
C ASN A 134 4.36 -0.30 5.89
N PHE A 135 5.52 -0.13 5.27
CA PHE A 135 5.93 -0.91 4.11
C PHE A 135 7.03 -1.89 4.49
N LEU A 136 6.98 -3.06 3.87
CA LEU A 136 8.10 -3.99 3.79
C LEU A 136 8.56 -4.08 2.34
N PHE A 137 9.85 -3.81 2.14
CA PHE A 137 10.50 -3.89 0.84
C PHE A 137 11.50 -5.03 0.83
N ASP A 138 11.30 -5.95 -0.10
CA ASP A 138 12.30 -6.94 -0.45
C ASP A 138 13.11 -6.40 -1.62
N TRP A 139 14.42 -6.54 -1.55
CA TRP A 139 15.32 -6.06 -2.59
C TRP A 139 16.51 -6.99 -2.80
N SER A 140 17.11 -6.88 -3.98
CA SER A 140 18.30 -7.60 -4.39
C SER A 140 19.25 -6.67 -5.14
N ILE A 141 20.53 -6.72 -4.82
CA ILE A 141 21.56 -5.83 -5.38
C ILE A 141 22.83 -6.59 -5.78
N PRO A 142 23.61 -6.09 -6.75
CA PRO A 142 24.99 -6.54 -6.92
C PRO A 142 25.77 -6.39 -5.61
N THR A 143 26.69 -7.31 -5.32
CA THR A 143 27.50 -7.28 -4.08
C THR A 143 28.35 -6.02 -3.91
N THR A 144 28.58 -5.28 -4.99
CA THR A 144 29.33 -4.02 -5.04
C THR A 144 28.45 -2.78 -4.93
N ALA A 145 27.14 -2.92 -5.11
CA ALA A 145 26.23 -1.79 -5.17
C ALA A 145 25.83 -1.32 -3.77
N SER A 146 25.43 -0.05 -3.69
CA SER A 146 24.86 0.55 -2.50
C SER A 146 23.45 0.01 -2.23
N GLU A 147 23.08 -0.14 -0.96
CA GLU A 147 21.71 -0.51 -0.60
C GLU A 147 20.71 0.57 -1.04
N PRO A 148 19.50 0.19 -1.49
CA PRO A 148 18.46 1.16 -1.79
C PRO A 148 18.04 1.91 -0.51
N TYR A 149 17.78 3.21 -0.66
CA TYR A 149 17.29 4.06 0.42
C TYR A 149 15.78 4.26 0.28
N PHE A 150 15.06 4.03 1.38
CA PHE A 150 13.61 4.16 1.44
C PHE A 150 13.23 5.30 2.38
N GLU A 151 12.31 6.14 1.93
CA GLU A 151 11.89 7.33 2.66
C GLU A 151 10.38 7.51 2.54
N GLY A 152 9.74 7.84 3.65
CA GLY A 152 8.35 8.26 3.68
C GLY A 152 8.31 9.76 3.92
N VAL A 153 7.50 10.47 3.14
CA VAL A 153 7.16 11.88 3.37
C VAL A 153 5.66 11.94 3.60
N MET A 154 5.27 12.46 4.76
CA MET A 154 3.86 12.67 5.10
C MET A 154 3.58 14.15 5.05
N ILE A 155 2.49 14.52 4.36
CA ILE A 155 2.04 15.90 4.27
C ILE A 155 0.54 15.97 4.48
N SER A 156 0.09 16.95 5.25
CA SER A 156 -1.27 17.48 5.11
C SER A 156 -1.24 18.98 5.06
N THR A 157 -1.93 19.50 4.05
CA THR A 157 -2.19 20.92 3.86
C THR A 157 -3.66 21.24 4.19
N SER A 158 -4.37 20.31 4.84
CA SER A 158 -5.78 20.49 5.18
C SER A 158 -5.94 21.45 6.37
N GLY A 159 -6.91 22.36 6.27
CA GLY A 159 -7.19 23.35 7.32
C GLY A 159 -6.15 24.46 7.42
N GLN A 160 -5.86 24.92 8.64
CA GLN A 160 -4.95 26.04 8.92
C GLN A 160 -3.56 25.60 9.40
N GLN A 161 -3.31 24.29 9.50
CA GLN A 161 -2.06 23.73 10.01
C GLN A 161 -1.40 22.91 8.92
N GLY A 162 -0.20 23.30 8.49
CA GLY A 162 0.64 22.48 7.62
C GLY A 162 1.40 21.47 8.46
N ILE A 163 1.08 20.19 8.31
CA ILE A 163 1.82 19.10 8.96
C ILE A 163 2.70 18.46 7.89
N SER A 164 4.00 18.37 8.18
CA SER A 164 4.91 17.59 7.36
C SER A 164 6.01 16.97 8.20
N PHE A 165 6.31 15.70 7.93
CA PHE A 165 7.43 15.00 8.53
C PHE A 165 7.89 13.87 7.61
N THR A 166 9.06 13.33 7.91
CA THR A 166 9.62 12.21 7.16
C THR A 166 9.88 11.02 8.07
N THR A 167 9.93 9.84 7.45
CA THR A 167 10.39 8.59 8.05
C THR A 167 11.48 8.00 7.16
N GLN A 168 12.37 7.23 7.76
CA GLN A 168 13.47 6.58 7.07
C GLN A 168 13.35 5.07 7.21
N GLY A 169 13.64 4.37 6.12
CA GLY A 169 13.68 2.93 6.09
C GLY A 169 14.78 2.40 7.01
N LYS A 170 14.49 1.28 7.69
CA LYS A 170 15.44 0.55 8.51
C LYS A 170 15.62 -0.85 7.92
N ARG A 171 16.86 -1.21 7.59
CA ARG A 171 17.20 -2.58 7.21
C ARG A 171 16.88 -3.54 8.37
N VAL A 172 16.14 -4.60 8.08
CA VAL A 172 15.71 -5.61 9.07
C VAL A 172 16.26 -7.00 8.79
N ARG A 173 16.68 -7.28 7.55
CA ARG A 173 17.42 -8.48 7.12
C ARG A 173 18.43 -8.14 6.04
#